data_AF-A0A9X3RJ86-F1
#
_entry.id   AF-A0A9X3RJ86-F1
#
_cell.length_a   1.000
_cell.length_b   1.000
_cell.length_c   1.000
_cell.angle_alpha   90.00
_cell.angle_beta   90.00
_cell.angle_gamma   90.00
#
_symmetry.space_group_name_H-M   'P 1'
#
loop_
_entity.id
_entity.type
_entity.pdbx_description
1 polymer ?
#
loop_
_entity_poly.entity_id
_entity_poly.type
_entity_poly.pdbx_seq_one_letter_code
_entity_poly.pdbx_strand_id
1 'polypeptide(L)'
;MAGTVDATAEAADVCMTNADDPAIVEGNAALNRDHSTAHGDWTYTGDSNFNHCSDLTYAVATQGGQGNGAPLTVLMLFHQGQYVGIDSNHPQHAERVTANPDGSITVVYRDVEAQNIAGAPNADAHEYTSEVTYFWDGEKVDHHGRIPNLSYPEF
;
A
#
# COMPACT_ATOMS: atom_id res chain seq x y z
N MET A 1 -10.48 -36.44 -25.56
CA MET A 1 -9.17 -36.34 -24.91
C MET A 1 -9.29 -35.30 -23.82
N ALA A 2 -9.47 -35.74 -22.57
CA ALA A 2 -9.49 -34.84 -21.43
C ALA A 2 -8.04 -34.59 -21.05
N GLY A 3 -7.54 -33.38 -21.29
CA GLY A 3 -6.24 -32.96 -20.81
C GLY A 3 -6.32 -32.80 -19.31
N THR A 4 -5.64 -33.66 -18.58
CA THR A 4 -5.30 -33.41 -17.19
C THR A 4 -4.36 -32.20 -17.21
N VAL A 5 -4.91 -31.00 -17.02
CA VAL A 5 -4.08 -29.87 -16.62
C VAL A 5 -3.50 -30.24 -15.26
N ASP A 6 -2.19 -30.22 -15.19
CA ASP A 6 -1.43 -30.56 -14.00
C ASP A 6 -1.76 -29.49 -12.95
N ALA A 7 -2.49 -29.86 -11.90
CA ALA A 7 -2.91 -28.94 -10.83
C ALA A 7 -1.71 -28.22 -10.18
N THR A 8 -0.50 -28.76 -10.35
CA THR A 8 0.75 -28.13 -9.90
C THR A 8 1.18 -26.95 -10.77
N ALA A 9 0.83 -26.94 -12.06
CA ALA A 9 1.11 -25.84 -12.99
C ALA A 9 0.08 -24.70 -12.87
N GLU A 10 -1.21 -25.02 -12.67
CA GLU A 10 -2.23 -24.01 -12.34
C GLU A 10 -1.97 -23.35 -10.97
N ALA A 11 -1.54 -24.14 -9.97
CA ALA A 11 -1.14 -23.57 -8.68
C ALA A 11 0.11 -22.68 -8.78
N ALA A 12 1.09 -23.05 -9.63
CA ALA A 12 2.29 -22.24 -9.84
C ALA A 12 2.00 -20.93 -10.58
N ASP A 13 1.02 -20.92 -11.49
CA ASP A 13 0.57 -19.73 -12.22
C ASP A 13 -0.14 -18.74 -11.28
N VAL A 14 -1.01 -19.24 -10.39
CA VAL A 14 -1.71 -18.43 -9.37
C VAL A 14 -0.75 -17.82 -8.34
N CYS A 15 0.41 -18.45 -8.11
CA CYS A 15 1.44 -17.95 -7.20
C CYS A 15 2.43 -16.96 -7.84
N MET A 16 2.21 -16.49 -9.06
CA MET A 16 3.03 -15.42 -9.65
C MET A 16 2.50 -14.04 -9.24
N THR A 17 3.38 -13.04 -9.23
CA THR A 17 2.95 -11.65 -9.01
C THR A 17 2.09 -11.20 -10.18
N ASN A 18 0.91 -10.65 -9.86
CA ASN A 18 -0.07 -10.17 -10.84
C ASN A 18 -0.63 -8.81 -10.41
N ALA A 19 -0.07 -7.73 -10.97
CA ALA A 19 -0.50 -6.36 -10.69
C ALA A 19 -1.84 -5.98 -11.35
N ASP A 20 -2.40 -6.85 -12.20
CA ASP A 20 -3.68 -6.66 -12.90
C ASP A 20 -4.78 -7.59 -12.34
N ASP A 21 -4.55 -8.20 -11.18
CA ASP A 21 -5.49 -9.15 -10.59
C ASP A 21 -6.83 -8.50 -10.22
N PRO A 22 -7.99 -9.13 -10.52
CA PRO A 22 -9.30 -8.59 -10.15
C PRO A 22 -9.46 -8.37 -8.64
N ALA A 23 -8.73 -9.09 -7.78
CA ALA A 23 -8.75 -8.85 -6.33
C ALA A 23 -8.29 -7.43 -5.96
N ILE A 24 -7.39 -6.82 -6.74
CA ILE A 24 -6.95 -5.43 -6.55
C ILE A 24 -8.12 -4.47 -6.85
N VAL A 25 -8.92 -4.77 -7.88
CA VAL A 25 -10.10 -3.96 -8.23
C VAL A 25 -11.14 -4.05 -7.11
N GLU A 26 -11.37 -5.24 -6.57
CA GLU A 26 -12.27 -5.45 -5.43
C GLU A 26 -11.75 -4.74 -4.16
N GLY A 27 -10.45 -4.83 -3.89
CA GLY A 27 -9.78 -4.10 -2.81
C GLY A 27 -9.93 -2.59 -2.95
N ASN A 28 -9.73 -2.03 -4.14
CA ASN A 28 -9.90 -0.60 -4.39
C ASN A 28 -11.36 -0.14 -4.26
N ALA A 29 -12.32 -1.00 -4.63
CA ALA A 29 -13.74 -0.73 -4.39
C ALA A 29 -14.08 -0.75 -2.89
N ALA A 30 -13.49 -1.67 -2.12
CA ALA A 30 -13.62 -1.70 -0.66
C ALA A 30 -12.99 -0.47 -0.01
N LEU A 31 -11.79 -0.09 -0.43
CA LEU A 31 -11.10 1.14 0.00
C LEU A 31 -12.00 2.37 -0.19
N ASN A 32 -12.58 2.55 -1.37
CA ASN A 32 -13.45 3.71 -1.65
C ASN A 32 -14.76 3.70 -0.88
N ARG A 33 -15.29 2.52 -0.55
CA ARG A 33 -16.50 2.39 0.27
C ARG A 33 -16.22 2.76 1.73
N ASP A 34 -15.10 2.29 2.26
CA ASP A 34 -14.82 2.32 3.70
C ASP A 34 -13.99 3.56 4.11
N HIS A 35 -13.22 4.14 3.17
CA HIS A 35 -12.34 5.30 3.36
C HIS A 35 -12.54 6.37 2.27
N SER A 36 -13.79 6.67 1.94
CA SER A 36 -14.11 7.75 0.98
C SER A 36 -13.55 9.09 1.45
N THR A 37 -13.09 9.91 0.49
CA THR A 37 -12.55 11.24 0.77
C THR A 37 -13.38 12.32 0.08
N ALA A 38 -13.39 13.53 0.64
CA ALA A 38 -14.07 14.67 0.02
C ALA A 38 -13.36 15.18 -1.26
N HIS A 39 -12.11 14.78 -1.48
CA HIS A 39 -11.25 15.30 -2.54
C HIS A 39 -11.23 14.42 -3.81
N GLY A 40 -11.83 13.23 -3.75
CA GLY A 40 -11.92 12.30 -4.87
C GLY A 40 -11.80 10.84 -4.44
N ASP A 41 -12.03 9.95 -5.40
CA ASP A 41 -11.89 8.51 -5.19
C ASP A 41 -10.41 8.10 -5.19
N TRP A 42 -10.08 7.08 -4.39
CA TRP A 42 -8.83 6.37 -4.47
C TRP A 42 -8.74 5.58 -5.76
N THR A 43 -7.63 5.75 -6.48
CA THR A 43 -7.39 5.08 -7.75
C THR A 43 -6.10 4.29 -7.66
N TYR A 44 -6.19 2.99 -7.90
CA TYR A 44 -5.01 2.13 -8.06
C TYR A 44 -4.17 2.59 -9.26
N THR A 45 -2.85 2.64 -9.08
CA THR A 45 -1.91 3.24 -10.05
C THR A 45 -1.03 2.25 -10.80
N GLY A 46 -1.17 0.94 -10.54
CA GLY A 46 -0.35 -0.11 -11.16
C GLY A 46 0.89 -0.52 -10.34
N ASP A 47 1.21 0.18 -9.25
CA ASP A 47 2.30 -0.23 -8.34
C ASP A 47 1.79 -1.25 -7.32
N SER A 48 2.23 -2.50 -7.47
CA SER A 48 1.82 -3.62 -6.63
C SER A 48 2.80 -4.79 -6.72
N ASN A 49 2.91 -5.55 -5.63
CA ASN A 49 3.53 -6.89 -5.63
C ASN A 49 2.50 -8.02 -5.45
N PHE A 50 1.22 -7.77 -5.73
CA PHE A 50 0.09 -8.67 -5.45
C PHE A 50 0.36 -10.10 -5.90
N ASN A 51 0.09 -11.05 -5.00
CA ASN A 51 0.36 -12.47 -5.17
C ASN A 51 -0.56 -13.28 -4.25
N HIS A 52 -1.28 -14.27 -4.79
CA HIS A 52 -2.24 -15.08 -4.02
C HIS A 52 -1.58 -16.00 -2.98
N CYS A 53 -0.29 -16.28 -3.10
CA CYS A 53 0.43 -17.24 -2.26
C CYS A 53 1.37 -16.58 -1.26
N SER A 54 1.51 -15.25 -1.29
CA SER A 54 2.32 -14.50 -0.34
C SER A 54 1.51 -14.12 0.89
N ASP A 55 2.13 -14.20 2.07
CA ASP A 55 1.47 -13.84 3.33
C ASP A 55 1.13 -12.35 3.41
N LEU A 56 1.92 -11.48 2.79
CA LEU A 56 1.56 -10.07 2.69
C LEU A 56 2.00 -9.49 1.36
N THR A 57 1.06 -8.79 0.72
CA THR A 57 1.31 -8.02 -0.50
C THR A 57 0.60 -6.68 -0.43
N TYR A 58 0.96 -5.75 -1.32
CA TYR A 58 0.39 -4.42 -1.41
C TYR A 58 -0.05 -4.07 -2.82
N ALA A 59 -0.93 -3.07 -2.91
CA ALA A 59 -1.16 -2.28 -4.10
C ALA A 59 -1.33 -0.80 -3.70
N VAL A 60 -0.73 0.13 -4.45
CA VAL A 60 -0.75 1.56 -4.14
C VAL A 60 -1.90 2.26 -4.85
N ALA A 61 -2.76 2.89 -4.05
CA ALA A 61 -3.79 3.79 -4.54
C ALA A 61 -3.41 5.25 -4.27
N THR A 62 -3.68 6.12 -5.23
CA THR A 62 -3.52 7.58 -5.08
C THR A 62 -4.86 8.26 -5.02
N GLN A 63 -4.95 9.37 -4.29
CA GLN A 63 -6.17 10.16 -4.23
C GLN A 63 -6.42 10.88 -5.56
N GLY A 64 -7.63 10.74 -6.10
CA GLY A 64 -8.09 11.55 -7.23
C GLY A 64 -8.20 13.03 -6.85
N GLY A 65 -8.23 13.91 -7.86
CA GLY A 65 -8.54 15.33 -7.66
C GLY A 65 -7.42 16.19 -7.06
N GLN A 66 -6.23 15.64 -6.82
CA GLN A 66 -5.08 16.44 -6.40
C GLN A 66 -4.56 17.35 -7.53
N GLY A 67 -4.22 18.59 -7.17
CA GLY A 67 -3.55 19.55 -8.05
C GLY A 67 -2.07 19.22 -8.26
N ASN A 68 -1.23 20.24 -8.46
CA ASN A 68 0.22 20.07 -8.71
C ASN A 68 1.05 19.61 -7.48
N GLY A 69 0.40 19.10 -6.43
CA GLY A 69 1.05 18.59 -5.23
C GLY A 69 1.56 17.16 -5.42
N ALA A 70 2.41 16.72 -4.50
CA ALA A 70 2.86 15.33 -4.49
C ALA A 70 1.70 14.42 -4.04
N PRO A 71 1.49 13.26 -4.70
CA PRO A 71 0.25 12.54 -4.55
C PRO A 71 0.11 11.91 -3.16
N LEU A 72 -1.06 12.04 -2.54
CA LEU A 72 -1.39 11.27 -1.35
C LEU A 72 -1.69 9.84 -1.76
N THR A 73 -1.16 8.92 -0.98
CA THR A 73 -1.20 7.48 -1.21
C THR A 73 -1.82 6.75 -0.03
N VAL A 74 -2.48 5.65 -0.34
CA VAL A 74 -2.85 4.61 0.61
C VAL A 74 -2.34 3.28 0.04
N LEU A 75 -1.75 2.45 0.89
CA LEU A 75 -1.39 1.08 0.51
C LEU A 75 -2.54 0.16 0.88
N MET A 76 -3.14 -0.47 -0.12
CA MET A 76 -4.05 -1.59 0.07
C MET A 76 -3.23 -2.84 0.38
N LEU A 77 -3.54 -3.50 1.48
CA LEU A 77 -2.80 -4.67 1.97
C LEU A 77 -3.62 -5.94 1.75
N PHE A 78 -2.94 -6.99 1.31
CA PHE A 78 -3.55 -8.28 0.99
C PHE A 78 -2.80 -9.43 1.67
N HIS A 79 -3.54 -10.36 2.27
CA HIS A 79 -3.03 -11.61 2.80
C HIS A 79 -3.54 -12.76 1.91
N GLN A 80 -2.64 -13.50 1.27
CA GLN A 80 -2.98 -14.66 0.44
C GLN A 80 -4.07 -14.32 -0.60
N GLY A 81 -3.90 -13.19 -1.29
CA GLY A 81 -4.83 -12.68 -2.31
C GLY A 81 -6.09 -11.99 -1.77
N GLN A 82 -6.34 -12.00 -0.47
CA GLN A 82 -7.52 -11.37 0.14
C GLN A 82 -7.19 -9.97 0.65
N TYR A 83 -8.03 -8.99 0.31
CA TYR A 83 -7.90 -7.63 0.87
C TYR A 83 -8.18 -7.65 2.37
N VAL A 84 -7.21 -7.17 3.17
CA VAL A 84 -7.28 -7.19 4.64
C VAL A 84 -7.32 -5.79 5.27
N GLY A 85 -7.00 -4.74 4.50
CA GLY A 85 -7.09 -3.37 5.00
C GLY A 85 -6.07 -2.44 4.34
N ILE A 86 -5.75 -1.37 5.06
CA ILE A 86 -4.84 -0.31 4.60
C ILE A 86 -3.69 -0.09 5.58
N ASP A 87 -2.66 0.57 5.11
CA ASP A 87 -1.50 0.97 5.90
C ASP A 87 -1.81 1.98 7.01
N SER A 88 -2.68 2.94 6.73
CA SER A 88 -3.03 4.01 7.67
C SER A 88 -4.41 4.60 7.37
N ASN A 89 -5.17 4.92 8.42
CA ASN A 89 -6.44 5.65 8.28
C ASN A 89 -6.26 7.12 7.88
N HIS A 90 -5.04 7.64 7.95
CA HIS A 90 -4.66 8.95 7.43
C HIS A 90 -3.92 8.76 6.11
N PRO A 91 -4.29 9.47 5.03
CA PRO A 91 -3.53 9.51 3.80
C PRO A 91 -2.05 9.79 4.06
N GLN A 92 -1.18 8.99 3.45
CA GLN A 92 0.26 9.14 3.59
C GLN A 92 0.89 9.62 2.28
N HIS A 93 2.18 9.90 2.32
CA HIS A 93 2.96 10.16 1.11
C HIS A 93 4.11 9.14 1.05
N ALA A 94 3.83 7.97 0.45
CA ALA A 94 4.82 6.92 0.27
C ALA A 94 5.83 7.35 -0.81
N GLU A 95 7.08 7.58 -0.42
CA GLU A 95 8.16 7.91 -1.36
C GLU A 95 8.75 6.66 -2.00
N ARG A 96 8.72 5.55 -1.27
CA ARG A 96 9.23 4.26 -1.73
C ARG A 96 8.51 3.13 -1.01
N VAL A 97 8.07 2.14 -1.77
CA VAL A 97 7.55 0.87 -1.25
C VAL A 97 8.51 -0.23 -1.71
N THR A 98 8.84 -1.18 -0.83
CA THR A 98 9.75 -2.28 -1.13
C THR A 98 9.21 -3.56 -0.52
N ALA A 99 8.88 -4.53 -1.35
CA ALA A 99 8.58 -5.89 -0.92
C ALA A 99 9.89 -6.64 -0.60
N ASN A 100 9.98 -7.22 0.58
CA ASN A 100 11.15 -7.93 1.05
C ASN A 100 11.02 -9.44 0.79
N PRO A 101 12.14 -10.19 0.64
CA PRO A 101 12.10 -11.63 0.41
C PRO A 101 11.48 -12.46 1.55
N ASP A 102 11.38 -11.89 2.75
CA ASP A 102 10.76 -12.51 3.92
C ASP A 102 9.23 -12.30 3.97
N GLY A 103 8.65 -11.65 2.96
CA GLY A 103 7.22 -11.35 2.87
C GLY A 103 6.82 -10.06 3.58
N SER A 104 7.72 -9.36 4.24
CA SER A 104 7.44 -8.03 4.80
C SER A 104 7.47 -6.95 3.72
N ILE A 105 6.89 -5.79 4.01
CA ILE A 105 6.83 -4.64 3.11
C ILE A 105 7.37 -3.44 3.85
N THR A 106 8.50 -2.89 3.37
CA THR A 106 9.07 -1.66 3.90
C THR A 106 8.60 -0.47 3.09
N VAL A 107 8.07 0.53 3.77
CA VAL A 107 7.58 1.78 3.19
C VAL A 107 8.35 2.94 3.80
N VAL A 108 8.84 3.83 2.94
CA VAL A 108 9.40 5.12 3.34
C VAL A 108 8.34 6.18 3.11
N TYR A 109 7.83 6.74 4.20
CA TYR A 109 6.88 7.84 4.16
C TYR A 109 7.57 9.18 4.34
N ARG A 110 7.08 10.21 3.67
CA ARG A 110 7.46 11.59 3.95
C ARG A 110 6.91 12.03 5.31
N ASP A 111 7.76 12.59 6.14
CA ASP A 111 7.43 13.06 7.49
C ASP A 111 7.31 14.59 7.52
N VAL A 112 6.17 15.08 7.05
CA VAL A 112 5.88 16.52 6.97
C VAL A 112 5.75 17.13 8.37
N GLU A 113 5.29 16.35 9.35
CA GLU A 113 5.26 16.75 10.75
C GLU A 113 6.66 17.13 11.27
N ALA A 114 7.64 16.22 11.10
CA ALA A 114 9.02 16.48 11.50
C ALA A 114 9.63 17.66 10.73
N GLN A 115 9.38 17.75 9.42
CA GLN A 115 9.84 18.86 8.59
C GLN A 115 9.31 20.22 9.10
N ASN A 116 8.01 20.28 9.41
CA ASN A 116 7.37 21.50 9.90
C ASN A 116 7.90 21.91 11.28
N ILE A 117 8.10 20.95 12.19
CA ILE A 117 8.70 21.19 13.51
C ILE A 117 10.11 21.75 13.37
N ALA A 118 10.89 21.25 12.40
CA ALA A 118 12.23 21.74 12.12
C ALA A 118 12.24 23.11 11.41
N GLY A 119 11.10 23.56 10.87
CA GLY A 119 11.01 24.77 10.05
C GLY A 119 11.80 24.69 8.74
N ALA A 120 12.00 23.47 8.23
CA ALA A 120 12.84 23.23 7.06
C ALA A 120 12.10 23.53 5.74
N PRO A 121 12.79 24.03 4.71
CA PRO A 121 12.18 24.30 3.42
C PRO A 121 11.79 23.00 2.70
N ASN A 122 10.83 23.10 1.76
CA ASN A 122 10.37 21.97 0.96
C ASN A 122 11.48 21.28 0.15
N ALA A 123 12.56 21.99 -0.20
CA ALA A 123 13.71 21.41 -0.89
C ALA A 123 14.40 20.30 -0.07
N ASP A 124 14.31 20.40 1.26
CA ASP A 124 14.97 19.47 2.18
C ASP A 124 14.02 18.35 2.62
N ALA A 125 12.84 18.23 1.99
CA ALA A 125 11.81 17.24 2.35
C ALA A 125 12.34 15.80 2.42
N HIS A 126 13.27 15.45 1.53
CA HIS A 126 13.89 14.14 1.46
C HIS A 126 14.71 13.77 2.71
N GLU A 127 15.12 14.75 3.52
CA GLU A 127 15.79 14.53 4.81
C GLU A 127 14.80 14.13 5.92
N TYR A 128 13.50 14.33 5.70
CA TYR A 128 12.44 14.09 6.68
C TYR A 128 11.56 12.93 6.20
N THR A 129 12.00 11.72 6.50
CA THR A 129 11.27 10.49 6.19
C THR A 129 11.16 9.60 7.41
N SER A 130 10.12 8.76 7.43
CA SER A 130 9.93 7.70 8.41
C SER A 130 9.80 6.36 7.68
N GLU A 131 10.61 5.40 8.09
CA GLU A 131 10.55 4.03 7.57
C GLU A 131 9.62 3.18 8.44
N VAL A 132 8.70 2.46 7.80
CA VAL A 132 7.73 1.57 8.43
C VAL A 132 7.77 0.23 7.72
N THR A 133 7.86 -0.86 8.47
CA THR A 133 7.84 -2.22 7.92
C THR A 133 6.57 -2.92 8.35
N TYR A 134 5.72 -3.29 7.40
CA TYR A 134 4.50 -4.06 7.59
C TYR A 134 4.79 -5.55 7.41
N PHE A 135 4.17 -6.38 8.23
CA PHE A 135 4.31 -7.84 8.17
C PHE A 135 3.03 -8.52 8.68
N TRP A 136 2.82 -9.76 8.28
CA TRP A 136 1.76 -10.59 8.83
C TRP A 136 2.23 -11.23 10.16
N ASP A 137 1.53 -10.98 11.27
CA ASP A 137 1.91 -11.51 12.59
C ASP A 137 1.37 -12.93 12.87
N GLY A 138 0.58 -13.47 11.94
CA GLY A 138 -0.13 -14.74 12.04
C GLY A 138 -1.65 -14.58 12.14
N GLU A 139 -2.15 -13.41 12.53
CA GLU A 139 -3.58 -13.10 12.66
C GLU A 139 -3.98 -11.85 11.86
N LYS A 140 -3.10 -10.86 11.78
CA LYS A 140 -3.34 -9.57 11.14
C LYS A 140 -2.05 -8.97 10.58
N VAL A 141 -2.21 -7.87 9.87
CA VAL A 141 -1.09 -7.00 9.58
C VAL A 141 -0.67 -6.28 10.87
N ASP A 142 0.61 -6.36 11.20
CA ASP A 142 1.27 -5.54 12.20
C ASP A 142 2.42 -4.76 11.55
N HIS A 143 2.99 -3.80 12.27
CA HIS A 143 4.09 -3.00 11.74
C HIS A 143 5.15 -2.63 12.78
N HIS A 144 6.36 -2.37 12.28
CA HIS A 144 7.45 -1.74 13.00
C HIS A 144 7.73 -0.36 12.43
N GLY A 145 8.21 0.54 13.29
CA GLY A 145 8.41 1.94 12.92
C GLY A 145 7.18 2.82 13.19
N ARG A 146 7.40 4.13 13.14
CA ARG A 146 6.36 5.15 13.35
C ARG A 146 5.76 5.53 12.01
N ILE A 147 4.44 5.40 11.89
CA ILE A 147 3.69 6.02 10.80
C ILE A 147 3.61 7.54 11.09
N PRO A 148 4.13 8.41 10.20
CA PRO A 148 4.15 9.85 10.43
C PRO A 148 2.79 10.49 10.14
N ASN A 149 2.68 11.79 10.43
CA ASN A 149 1.57 12.67 10.02
C ASN A 149 0.17 12.31 10.57
N LEU A 150 0.06 11.42 11.56
CA LEU A 150 -1.23 11.04 12.17
C LEU A 150 -1.91 12.19 12.92
N SER A 151 -1.17 13.25 13.24
CA SER A 151 -1.67 14.47 13.88
C SER A 151 -2.36 15.43 12.91
N TYR A 152 -2.20 15.24 11.60
CA TYR A 152 -2.88 16.03 10.58
C TYR A 152 -4.22 15.36 10.24
N PRO A 153 -5.35 16.03 10.51
CA PRO A 153 -6.66 15.44 10.23
C PRO A 153 -6.87 15.20 8.73
N GLU A 154 -6.30 16.04 7.87
CA GLU A 154 -6.43 15.97 6.41
C GLU A 154 -5.18 16.62 5.78
N PHE A 155 -4.55 15.94 4.82
CA PHE A 155 -3.76 16.62 3.79
C PHE A 155 -4.68 16.94 2.61
#